data_AF-A0A2B4SDB6-F1
#
_entry.id   AF-A0A2B4SDB6-F1
#
_cell.length_a   1.000
_cell.length_b   1.000
_cell.length_c   1.000
_cell.angle_alpha   90.00
_cell.angle_beta   90.00
_cell.angle_gamma   90.00
#
_symmetry.space_group_name_H-M   'P 1'
#
loop_
_entity.id
_entity.type
_entity.pdbx_description
1 polymer ?
#
loop_
_entity_poly.entity_id
_entity_poly.type
_entity_poly.pdbx_seq_one_letter_code
_entity_poly.pdbx_strand_id
1 'polypeptide(L)'
;MHLCIAFLLCAVVYGISRISEPDLRAVNFADKIEGQKLNGSLIREIEVDSESSCQLECVDEEQCQSYNFGTMKGDSEKFKCQLSDSDRFVGSTNFNEDKDFIYSGVMREKCTTSITGTVRYNPSRKASERCNGKVWLSMLIGVVATEPGRHCLDILKAGQRRGNGLYWIDPNGGSTNDSFQAFCDMETEGGGWTLIATRVSQSISFIKTAFSVSAAKTTDADTASHIHPDMRDWEEVMFRFSDVNTIRVVYNRKAGAPNKDKTDFEKFLMGTAYREIRSIHGFYKYSPADHNKRNPSTGFVTISGWHFFSDRGISENFGGTDRWIDMWDHTDGSNNYVTSDDSRALGLKCIAGYCYLNKPIWMMVR
;
A
#
# COMPACT_ATOMS: atom_id res chain seq x y z
N MET A 1 58.86 3.54 -32.94
CA MET A 1 57.53 3.14 -32.43
C MET A 1 57.24 3.97 -31.19
N HIS A 2 56.51 5.08 -31.36
CA HIS A 2 56.00 5.86 -30.23
C HIS A 2 54.62 5.32 -29.87
N LEU A 3 54.49 4.74 -28.68
CA LEU A 3 53.24 4.24 -28.15
C LEU A 3 52.59 5.38 -27.34
N CYS A 4 51.69 6.15 -27.97
CA CYS A 4 50.83 7.08 -27.27
C CYS A 4 49.71 6.29 -26.56
N ILE A 5 49.78 6.19 -25.24
CA ILE A 5 48.68 5.69 -24.41
C ILE A 5 47.83 6.89 -24.03
N ALA A 6 46.72 7.10 -24.73
CA ALA A 6 45.69 8.05 -24.33
C ALA A 6 44.83 7.39 -23.23
N PHE A 7 44.94 7.87 -21.99
CA PHE A 7 43.99 7.55 -20.93
C PHE A 7 42.70 8.33 -21.17
N LEU A 8 41.69 7.66 -21.73
CA LEU A 8 40.30 8.13 -21.66
C LEU A 8 39.78 7.93 -20.23
N LEU A 9 39.88 8.97 -19.41
CA LEU A 9 39.10 9.09 -18.19
C LEU A 9 37.66 9.47 -18.57
N CYS A 10 36.85 8.48 -18.95
CA CYS A 10 35.40 8.64 -18.94
C CYS A 10 34.93 8.59 -17.48
N ALA A 11 34.92 9.72 -16.79
CA ALA A 11 34.10 9.87 -15.59
C ALA A 11 32.63 9.81 -16.04
N VAL A 12 31.98 8.67 -15.80
CA VAL A 12 30.53 8.58 -15.93
C VAL A 12 29.96 9.37 -14.76
N VAL A 13 29.64 10.64 -15.01
CA VAL A 13 28.93 11.50 -14.06
C VAL A 13 27.49 10.97 -14.00
N TYR A 14 27.22 10.07 -13.06
CA TYR A 14 25.85 9.84 -12.62
C TYR A 14 25.41 11.12 -11.92
N GLY A 15 24.51 11.87 -12.55
CA GLY A 15 23.92 13.06 -11.95
C GLY A 15 23.14 12.66 -10.70
N ILE A 16 23.77 12.83 -9.54
CA ILE A 16 23.12 12.76 -8.23
C ILE A 16 22.49 14.13 -8.03
N SER A 17 21.16 14.22 -7.84
CA SER A 17 20.48 15.51 -7.65
C SER A 17 20.83 16.25 -6.36
N ARG A 18 21.64 15.65 -5.48
CA ARG A 18 22.22 16.32 -4.32
C ARG A 18 23.51 15.62 -3.87
N ILE A 19 24.64 16.30 -4.01
CA ILE A 19 25.88 15.93 -3.32
C ILE A 19 25.92 16.77 -2.04
N SER A 20 26.11 16.11 -0.90
CA SER A 20 26.27 16.75 0.41
C SER A 20 27.55 16.20 1.03
N GLU A 21 28.68 16.74 0.59
CA GLU A 21 29.94 16.67 1.35
C GLU A 21 29.99 17.86 2.32
N PRO A 22 30.80 17.81 3.40
CA PRO A 22 30.84 18.88 4.41
C PRO A 22 31.03 20.29 3.83
N ASP A 23 31.70 20.40 2.68
CA ASP A 23 32.06 21.66 2.03
C ASP A 23 31.50 21.83 0.60
N LEU A 24 30.68 20.89 0.10
CA LEU A 24 30.13 20.93 -1.26
C LEU A 24 28.61 20.67 -1.24
N ARG A 25 27.86 21.73 -1.53
CA ARG A 25 26.40 21.70 -1.79
C ARG A 25 26.16 21.90 -3.29
N ALA A 26 25.36 21.03 -3.89
CA ALA A 26 24.94 21.18 -5.28
C ALA A 26 23.51 20.67 -5.46
N VAL A 27 22.73 21.36 -6.30
CA VAL A 27 21.38 20.95 -6.71
C VAL A 27 21.22 21.11 -8.22
N ASN A 28 20.36 20.29 -8.82
CA ASN A 28 19.93 20.50 -10.21
C ASN A 28 18.74 21.45 -10.23
N PHE A 29 18.69 22.40 -11.16
CA PHE A 29 17.51 23.23 -11.42
C PHE A 29 16.72 22.69 -12.61
N ALA A 30 15.40 22.86 -12.59
CA ALA A 30 14.52 22.56 -13.71
C ALA A 30 14.63 23.63 -14.81
N ASP A 31 14.07 23.35 -15.99
CA ASP A 31 13.97 24.34 -17.06
C ASP A 31 13.21 25.59 -16.58
N LYS A 32 13.81 26.75 -16.87
CA LYS A 32 13.25 28.06 -16.50
C LYS A 32 11.94 28.33 -17.23
N ILE A 33 11.03 29.01 -16.54
CA ILE A 33 9.79 29.51 -17.11
C ILE A 33 9.88 31.03 -17.19
N GLU A 34 9.88 31.56 -18.40
CA GLU A 34 9.93 33.01 -18.64
C GLU A 34 8.56 33.67 -18.41
N GLY A 35 8.59 34.92 -17.92
CA GLY A 35 7.40 35.74 -17.72
C GLY A 35 6.48 35.25 -16.60
N GLN A 36 7.03 34.49 -15.66
CA GLN A 36 6.29 33.87 -14.57
C GLN A 36 7.02 34.06 -13.25
N LYS A 37 6.25 34.16 -12.17
CA LYS A 37 6.75 34.44 -10.84
C LYS A 37 5.90 33.76 -9.77
N LEU A 38 6.55 33.14 -8.80
CA LEU A 38 5.90 32.56 -7.63
C LEU A 38 5.83 33.60 -6.50
N ASN A 39 4.63 33.86 -5.98
CA ASN A 39 4.38 34.83 -4.91
C ASN A 39 4.03 34.16 -3.56
N GLY A 40 4.24 34.86 -2.44
CA GLY A 40 3.73 34.48 -1.12
C GLY A 40 4.59 33.56 -0.26
N SER A 41 5.64 32.95 -0.82
CA SER A 41 6.56 32.01 -0.13
C SER A 41 8.02 32.49 -0.20
N LEU A 42 8.25 33.79 0.01
CA LEU A 42 9.58 34.39 -0.13
C LEU A 42 10.42 34.14 1.14
N ILE A 43 11.56 33.46 1.00
CA ILE A 43 12.57 33.33 2.06
C ILE A 43 13.33 34.66 2.18
N ARG A 44 13.93 35.09 1.07
CA ARG A 44 14.75 36.31 0.98
C ARG A 44 14.74 36.88 -0.43
N GLU A 45 14.77 38.20 -0.52
CA GLU A 45 15.07 38.96 -1.74
C GLU A 45 16.48 39.53 -1.61
N ILE A 46 17.30 39.31 -2.63
CA ILE A 46 18.71 39.68 -2.67
C ILE A 46 19.00 40.32 -4.03
N GLU A 47 19.93 41.26 -4.04
CA GLU A 47 20.49 41.81 -5.26
C GLU A 47 21.67 40.96 -5.71
N VAL A 48 21.67 40.56 -6.98
CA VAL A 48 22.72 39.74 -7.59
C VAL A 48 23.13 40.30 -8.95
N ASP A 49 24.30 39.93 -9.44
CA ASP A 49 24.86 40.34 -10.73
C ASP A 49 24.51 39.38 -11.88
N SER A 50 24.03 38.17 -11.57
CA SER A 50 23.68 37.16 -12.57
C SER A 50 22.67 36.14 -12.05
N GLU A 51 22.02 35.42 -12.96
CA GLU A 51 21.16 34.28 -12.61
C GLU A 51 21.96 33.19 -11.89
N SER A 52 23.21 32.96 -12.29
CA SER A 52 24.08 31.96 -11.66
C SER A 52 24.35 32.30 -10.20
N SER A 53 24.53 33.58 -9.88
CA SER A 53 24.67 34.04 -8.49
C SER A 53 23.39 33.79 -7.68
N CYS A 54 22.21 33.98 -8.28
CA CYS A 54 20.93 33.62 -7.64
C CYS A 54 20.79 32.11 -7.39
N GLN A 55 21.27 31.28 -8.33
CA GLN A 55 21.30 29.83 -8.16
C GLN A 55 22.21 29.39 -7.01
N LEU A 56 23.40 29.99 -6.89
CA LEU A 56 24.32 29.73 -5.78
C LEU A 56 23.71 30.12 -4.43
N GLU A 57 23.07 31.28 -4.36
CA GLU A 57 22.34 31.70 -3.15
C GLU A 57 21.22 30.72 -2.78
N CYS A 58 20.55 30.11 -3.77
CA CYS A 58 19.57 29.05 -3.52
C CYS A 58 20.21 27.72 -3.08
N VAL A 59 21.40 27.39 -3.58
CA VAL A 59 22.14 26.19 -3.16
C VAL A 59 22.61 26.30 -1.70
N ASP A 60 23.06 27.49 -1.31
CA ASP A 60 23.53 27.76 0.05
C ASP A 60 22.38 27.84 1.06
N GLU A 61 21.20 28.28 0.63
CA GLU A 61 19.99 28.33 1.44
C GLU A 61 19.30 26.95 1.51
N GLU A 62 19.39 26.29 2.66
CA GLU A 62 18.90 24.91 2.84
C GLU A 62 17.40 24.75 2.57
N GLN A 63 16.62 25.81 2.79
CA GLN A 63 15.17 25.81 2.59
C GLN A 63 14.75 26.15 1.16
N CYS A 64 15.68 26.58 0.29
CA CYS A 64 15.34 27.03 -1.05
C CYS A 64 14.85 25.87 -1.93
N GLN A 65 13.63 25.99 -2.44
CA GLN A 65 13.01 25.05 -3.37
C GLN A 65 12.80 25.63 -4.77
N SER A 66 12.79 26.96 -4.88
CA SER A 66 12.75 27.68 -6.17
C SER A 66 13.26 29.10 -6.01
N TYR A 67 13.53 29.77 -7.13
CA TYR A 67 13.80 31.20 -7.16
C TYR A 67 13.04 31.90 -8.28
N ASN A 68 12.67 33.16 -8.04
CA ASN A 68 12.37 34.10 -9.12
C ASN A 68 13.61 34.96 -9.37
N PHE A 69 13.90 35.24 -10.63
CA PHE A 69 14.98 36.12 -11.04
C PHE A 69 14.43 37.19 -11.97
N GLY A 70 14.63 38.46 -11.66
CA GLY A 70 14.04 39.56 -12.43
C GLY A 70 14.93 40.78 -12.53
N THR A 71 14.59 41.67 -13.46
CA THR A 71 15.38 42.89 -13.71
C THR A 71 15.07 43.98 -12.66
N MET A 72 16.08 44.76 -12.25
CA MET A 72 15.84 45.99 -11.48
C MET A 72 15.52 47.16 -12.43
N LYS A 73 14.54 47.97 -12.05
CA LYS A 73 14.23 49.21 -12.79
C LYS A 73 15.33 50.24 -12.54
N GLY A 74 16.12 50.55 -13.57
CA GLY A 74 17.07 51.68 -13.57
C GLY A 74 18.55 51.30 -13.49
N ASP A 75 18.90 50.02 -13.39
CA ASP A 75 20.28 49.55 -13.43
C ASP A 75 20.36 48.24 -14.25
N SER A 76 21.10 48.25 -15.35
CA SER A 76 21.22 47.10 -16.26
C SER A 76 22.18 46.02 -15.77
N GLU A 77 22.95 46.28 -14.71
CA GLU A 77 23.97 45.35 -14.19
C GLU A 77 23.54 44.64 -12.89
N LYS A 78 22.33 44.92 -12.38
CA LYS A 78 21.81 44.38 -11.12
C LYS A 78 20.43 43.76 -11.28
N PHE A 79 20.27 42.59 -10.68
CA PHE A 79 19.06 41.77 -10.78
C PHE A 79 18.49 41.47 -9.39
N LYS A 80 17.17 41.29 -9.34
CA LYS A 80 16.46 40.80 -8.16
C LYS A 80 16.44 39.28 -8.17
N CYS A 81 17.02 38.68 -7.16
CA CYS A 81 16.89 37.27 -6.83
C CYS A 81 15.92 37.11 -5.67
N GLN A 82 14.88 36.31 -5.84
CA GLN A 82 13.87 36.02 -4.82
C GLN A 82 13.86 34.52 -4.55
N LEU A 83 14.44 34.10 -3.42
CA LEU A 83 14.45 32.69 -3.04
C LEU A 83 13.15 32.31 -2.35
N SER A 84 12.65 31.10 -2.63
CA SER A 84 11.39 30.60 -2.09
C SER A 84 11.53 29.22 -1.48
N ASP A 85 10.85 29.00 -0.36
CA ASP A 85 10.73 27.69 0.30
C ASP A 85 9.58 26.86 -0.28
N SER A 86 9.01 27.30 -1.40
CA SER A 86 7.93 26.66 -2.13
C SER A 86 8.29 26.49 -3.61
N ASP A 87 7.42 25.83 -4.35
CA ASP A 87 7.54 25.66 -5.79
C ASP A 87 6.18 25.86 -6.49
N ARG A 88 6.19 25.93 -7.82
CA ARG A 88 5.00 26.11 -8.67
C ARG A 88 3.95 24.99 -8.54
N PHE A 89 4.28 23.84 -7.96
CA PHE A 89 3.33 22.74 -7.76
C PHE A 89 2.55 22.92 -6.47
N VAL A 90 3.22 23.39 -5.41
CA VAL A 90 2.60 23.68 -4.11
C VAL A 90 1.87 25.04 -4.15
N GLY A 91 2.49 26.06 -4.74
CA GLY A 91 1.97 27.43 -4.82
C GLY A 91 1.27 27.76 -6.14
N SER A 92 0.56 26.80 -6.76
CA SER A 92 -0.02 26.98 -8.10
C SER A 92 -0.97 28.18 -8.23
N THR A 93 -1.66 28.57 -7.16
CA THR A 93 -2.53 29.76 -7.12
C THR A 93 -1.78 31.09 -7.04
N ASN A 94 -0.50 31.06 -6.66
CA ASN A 94 0.36 32.23 -6.50
C ASN A 94 1.42 32.33 -7.60
N PHE A 95 1.39 31.39 -8.55
CA PHE A 95 2.24 31.38 -9.72
C PHE A 95 1.59 32.22 -10.81
N ASN A 96 2.02 33.48 -10.88
CA ASN A 96 1.38 34.52 -11.69
C ASN A 96 2.30 34.97 -12.82
N GLU A 97 1.68 35.46 -13.90
CA GLU A 97 2.39 36.13 -14.98
C GLU A 97 3.05 37.42 -14.47
N ASP A 98 4.36 37.53 -14.69
CA ASP A 98 5.15 38.73 -14.46
C ASP A 98 6.29 38.74 -15.48
N LYS A 99 6.16 39.57 -16.52
CA LYS A 99 7.09 39.59 -17.67
C LYS A 99 8.51 40.04 -17.30
N ASP A 100 8.67 40.68 -16.15
CA ASP A 100 9.96 41.17 -15.67
C ASP A 100 10.76 40.09 -14.94
N PHE A 101 10.17 38.89 -14.76
CA PHE A 101 10.75 37.77 -14.02
C PHE A 101 10.81 36.47 -14.82
N ILE A 102 11.79 35.64 -14.47
CA ILE A 102 11.85 34.22 -14.78
C ILE A 102 11.71 33.44 -13.47
N TYR A 103 11.11 32.26 -13.56
CA TYR A 103 10.99 31.32 -12.44
C TYR A 103 11.79 30.05 -12.74
N SER A 104 12.54 29.55 -11.76
CA SER A 104 13.13 28.22 -11.80
C SER A 104 13.01 27.49 -10.47
N GLY A 105 12.69 26.20 -10.52
CA GLY A 105 12.57 25.34 -9.34
C GLY A 105 13.74 24.37 -9.23
N VAL A 106 14.08 23.97 -8.01
CA VAL A 106 15.01 22.86 -7.78
C VAL A 106 14.38 21.58 -8.33
N MET A 107 15.13 20.86 -9.16
CA MET A 107 14.69 19.62 -9.78
C MET A 107 14.55 18.53 -8.72
N ARG A 108 13.29 18.21 -8.36
CA ARG A 108 12.99 17.03 -7.55
C ARG A 108 13.30 15.79 -8.37
N GLU A 109 14.32 15.04 -7.95
CA GLU A 109 14.73 13.79 -8.60
C GLU A 109 13.52 12.84 -8.66
N LYS A 110 13.13 12.44 -9.88
CA LYS A 110 12.04 11.48 -10.06
C LYS A 110 12.56 10.11 -9.65
N CYS A 111 11.78 9.38 -8.86
CA CYS A 111 12.13 8.00 -8.57
C CYS A 111 12.06 7.18 -9.86
N THR A 112 13.21 6.71 -10.31
CA THR A 112 13.38 5.86 -11.49
C THR A 112 14.11 4.59 -11.09
N THR A 113 14.11 3.60 -11.98
CA THR A 113 14.79 2.32 -11.76
C THR A 113 16.27 2.49 -11.44
N SER A 114 16.93 3.51 -11.99
CA SER A 114 18.37 3.80 -11.78
C SER A 114 18.73 4.26 -10.37
N ILE A 115 17.79 4.87 -9.64
CA ILE A 115 18.00 5.34 -8.27
C ILE A 115 17.18 4.52 -7.25
N THR A 116 16.74 3.32 -7.64
CA THR A 116 16.04 2.42 -6.72
C THR A 116 16.89 2.18 -5.46
N GLY A 117 16.28 2.35 -4.30
CA GLY A 117 16.93 2.15 -3.02
C GLY A 117 17.53 3.40 -2.40
N THR A 118 17.65 4.51 -3.13
CA THR A 118 18.08 5.79 -2.54
C THR A 118 17.03 6.30 -1.55
N VAL A 119 17.51 7.06 -0.57
CA VAL A 119 16.69 7.68 0.47
C VAL A 119 16.81 9.19 0.33
N ARG A 120 15.69 9.88 0.45
CA ARG A 120 15.63 11.34 0.56
C ARG A 120 14.84 11.72 1.79
N TYR A 121 15.11 12.89 2.35
CA TYR A 121 14.18 13.53 3.28
C TYR A 121 13.25 14.44 2.50
N ASN A 122 11.93 14.30 2.68
CA ASN A 122 10.92 15.17 2.08
C ASN A 122 10.49 16.23 3.12
N PRO A 123 10.99 17.47 3.04
CA PRO A 123 10.72 18.49 4.06
C PRO A 123 9.23 18.85 4.15
N SER A 124 8.52 18.84 3.01
CA SER A 124 7.08 19.13 2.96
C SER A 124 6.25 18.09 3.71
N ARG A 125 6.69 16.82 3.70
CA ARG A 125 6.02 15.72 4.40
C ARG A 125 6.63 15.41 5.78
N LYS A 126 7.74 16.05 6.13
CA LYS A 126 8.54 15.74 7.33
C LYS A 126 8.85 14.24 7.46
N ALA A 127 9.04 13.58 6.33
CA ALA A 127 9.19 12.13 6.25
C ALA A 127 10.38 11.77 5.36
N SER A 128 11.14 10.78 5.80
CA SER A 128 12.16 10.17 4.94
C SER A 128 11.47 9.26 3.94
N GLU A 129 11.84 9.34 2.66
CA GLU A 129 11.28 8.55 1.58
C GLU A 129 12.36 7.69 0.91
N ARG A 130 12.02 6.48 0.48
CA ARG A 130 12.88 5.57 -0.30
C ARG A 130 12.33 5.40 -1.71
N CYS A 131 13.19 5.46 -2.73
CA CYS A 131 12.78 5.19 -4.10
C CYS A 131 12.62 3.67 -4.35
N ASN A 132 11.46 3.24 -4.87
CA ASN A 132 11.20 1.84 -5.25
C ASN A 132 11.42 1.54 -6.76
N GLY A 133 12.01 2.48 -7.50
CA GLY A 133 12.20 2.41 -8.94
C GLY A 133 11.09 3.05 -9.79
N LYS A 134 9.98 3.48 -9.16
CA LYS A 134 8.87 4.19 -9.82
C LYS A 134 8.38 5.40 -9.02
N VAL A 135 8.31 5.28 -7.70
CA VAL A 135 7.79 6.30 -6.78
C VAL A 135 8.61 6.36 -5.48
N TRP A 136 8.60 7.53 -4.83
CA TRP A 136 9.17 7.73 -3.49
C TRP A 136 8.17 7.28 -2.43
N LEU A 137 8.58 6.36 -1.54
CA LEU A 137 7.76 5.75 -0.49
C LEU A 137 8.23 6.21 0.89
N SER A 138 7.32 6.59 1.80
CA SER A 138 7.70 6.96 3.17
C SER A 138 8.36 5.79 3.93
N MET A 139 9.42 6.08 4.68
CA MET A 139 10.30 5.11 5.35
C MET A 139 9.84 4.72 6.76
N LEU A 140 8.74 5.27 7.28
CA LEU A 140 8.25 4.91 8.61
C LEU A 140 6.72 4.93 8.68
N ILE A 141 6.08 4.02 7.96
CA ILE A 141 4.61 3.89 7.94
C ILE A 141 4.10 2.77 8.85
N GLY A 142 2.86 2.92 9.32
CA GLY A 142 2.13 1.88 10.05
C GLY A 142 2.34 1.86 11.56
N VAL A 143 3.13 2.80 12.09
CA VAL A 143 3.53 2.80 13.51
C VAL A 143 2.68 3.75 14.35
N VAL A 144 2.34 4.92 13.79
CA VAL A 144 1.59 5.98 14.46
C VAL A 144 0.42 6.42 13.57
N ALA A 145 -0.63 6.96 14.18
CA ALA A 145 -1.83 7.39 13.47
C ALA A 145 -1.57 8.47 12.41
N THR A 146 -0.55 9.31 12.61
CA THR A 146 -0.19 10.38 11.66
C THR A 146 0.63 9.89 10.47
N GLU A 147 1.12 8.66 10.51
CA GLU A 147 1.90 8.03 9.42
C GLU A 147 1.40 6.58 9.21
N PRO A 148 0.12 6.39 8.82
CA PRO A 148 -0.42 5.07 8.55
C PRO A 148 0.11 4.52 7.21
N GLY A 149 0.12 3.20 7.05
CA GLY A 149 0.20 2.60 5.72
C GLY A 149 -1.17 2.52 5.07
N ARG A 150 -1.29 2.34 3.76
CA ARG A 150 -2.64 2.15 3.16
C ARG A 150 -3.34 0.90 3.67
N HIS A 151 -2.57 -0.17 3.82
CA HIS A 151 -2.99 -1.47 4.33
C HIS A 151 -1.74 -2.26 4.74
N CYS A 152 -1.90 -3.45 5.33
CA CYS A 152 -0.77 -4.23 5.82
C CYS A 152 0.26 -4.58 4.73
N LEU A 153 -0.19 -4.87 3.50
CA LEU A 153 0.71 -5.15 2.37
C LEU A 153 1.55 -3.93 1.93
N ASP A 154 1.02 -2.71 2.08
CA ASP A 154 1.76 -1.47 1.81
C ASP A 154 2.93 -1.30 2.81
N ILE A 155 2.64 -1.48 4.11
CA ILE A 155 3.63 -1.47 5.19
C ILE A 155 4.72 -2.52 4.95
N LEU A 156 4.31 -3.74 4.56
CA LEU A 156 5.23 -4.82 4.23
C LEU A 156 6.14 -4.44 3.05
N LYS A 157 5.58 -3.92 1.95
CA LYS A 157 6.33 -3.51 0.75
C LYS A 157 7.27 -2.33 1.02
N ALA A 158 6.93 -1.46 1.97
CA ALA A 158 7.80 -0.39 2.46
C ALA A 158 8.96 -0.91 3.34
N GLY A 159 9.01 -2.20 3.65
CA GLY A 159 10.03 -2.79 4.51
C GLY A 159 9.85 -2.46 5.99
N GLN A 160 8.67 -1.98 6.38
CA GLN A 160 8.37 -1.51 7.74
C GLN A 160 7.70 -2.57 8.62
N ARG A 161 7.76 -3.85 8.22
CA ARG A 161 7.24 -4.95 9.03
C ARG A 161 8.04 -5.07 10.34
N ARG A 162 7.33 -5.24 11.45
CA ARG A 162 7.84 -5.49 12.81
C ARG A 162 7.35 -6.83 13.38
N GLY A 163 6.88 -7.73 12.51
CA GLY A 163 6.20 -8.98 12.88
C GLY A 163 4.68 -8.85 12.84
N ASN A 164 3.98 -9.90 13.27
CA ASN A 164 2.51 -9.87 13.35
C ASN A 164 2.07 -8.93 14.48
N GLY A 165 0.97 -8.19 14.29
CA GLY A 165 0.48 -7.28 15.33
C GLY A 165 -0.37 -6.14 14.80
N LEU A 166 -0.67 -5.17 15.66
CA LEU A 166 -1.45 -3.99 15.29
C LEU A 166 -0.58 -2.95 14.58
N TYR A 167 -1.07 -2.46 13.44
CA TYR A 167 -0.47 -1.37 12.68
C TYR A 167 -1.52 -0.32 12.36
N TRP A 168 -1.12 0.93 12.23
CA TRP A 168 -1.99 2.00 11.74
C TRP A 168 -2.15 1.94 10.23
N ILE A 169 -3.39 1.92 9.77
CA ILE A 169 -3.74 1.93 8.35
C ILE A 169 -4.73 3.04 8.02
N ASP A 170 -4.63 3.53 6.80
CA ASP A 170 -5.56 4.48 6.17
C ASP A 170 -5.78 4.03 4.70
N PRO A 171 -6.82 3.22 4.45
CA PRO A 171 -7.09 2.68 3.12
C PRO A 171 -7.31 3.73 2.03
N ASN A 172 -7.84 4.90 2.39
CA ASN A 172 -8.13 5.97 1.43
C ASN A 172 -6.85 6.75 1.03
N GLY A 173 -5.82 6.75 1.90
CA GLY A 173 -4.51 7.38 1.67
C GLY A 173 -4.53 8.91 1.66
N GLY A 174 -5.56 9.51 2.25
CA GLY A 174 -5.88 10.93 2.28
C GLY A 174 -5.58 11.54 3.63
N SER A 175 -6.60 12.08 4.31
CA SER A 175 -6.43 12.67 5.63
C SER A 175 -6.27 11.57 6.67
N THR A 176 -5.27 11.64 7.54
CA THR A 176 -5.05 10.62 8.57
C THR A 176 -6.07 10.62 9.71
N ASN A 177 -7.09 11.49 9.66
CA ASN A 177 -8.12 11.62 10.70
C ASN A 177 -9.02 10.38 10.83
N ASP A 178 -9.19 9.63 9.74
CA ASP A 178 -9.93 8.37 9.73
C ASP A 178 -9.01 7.13 9.72
N SER A 179 -7.72 7.32 9.97
CA SER A 179 -6.79 6.21 10.19
C SER A 179 -7.21 5.38 11.41
N PHE A 180 -6.96 4.08 11.33
CA PHE A 180 -7.29 3.15 12.41
C PHE A 180 -6.26 2.03 12.48
N GLN A 181 -6.19 1.33 13.62
CA GLN A 181 -5.32 0.15 13.69
C GLN A 181 -6.01 -1.06 13.09
N ALA A 182 -5.23 -1.91 12.42
CA ALA A 182 -5.63 -3.24 12.00
C ALA A 182 -4.57 -4.25 12.43
N PHE A 183 -5.01 -5.47 12.74
CA PHE A 183 -4.11 -6.59 12.93
C PHE A 183 -3.57 -7.03 11.58
N CYS A 184 -2.25 -6.98 11.45
CA CYS A 184 -1.51 -7.43 10.29
C CYS A 184 -0.82 -8.76 10.57
N ASP A 185 -1.09 -9.77 9.74
CA ASP A 185 -0.24 -10.95 9.63
C ASP A 185 0.83 -10.66 8.55
N MET A 186 2.06 -10.48 9.03
CA MET A 186 3.25 -10.09 8.25
C MET A 186 4.14 -11.28 7.91
N GLU A 187 3.73 -12.51 8.21
CA GLU A 187 4.57 -13.72 8.10
C GLU A 187 3.93 -14.79 7.20
N THR A 188 2.64 -15.05 7.35
CA THR A 188 1.96 -16.12 6.62
C THR A 188 1.90 -15.81 5.13
N GLU A 189 2.29 -16.77 4.27
CA GLU A 189 2.24 -16.61 2.80
C GLU A 189 2.94 -15.35 2.28
N GLY A 190 4.05 -14.96 2.91
CA GLY A 190 4.79 -13.74 2.58
C GLY A 190 4.25 -12.47 3.24
N GLY A 191 3.18 -12.57 4.03
CA GLY A 191 2.66 -11.50 4.88
C GLY A 191 1.81 -10.44 4.16
N GLY A 192 1.57 -9.34 4.86
CA GLY A 192 0.83 -8.19 4.35
C GLY A 192 -0.69 -8.35 4.46
N TRP A 193 -1.17 -9.32 5.23
CA TRP A 193 -2.59 -9.59 5.40
C TRP A 193 -3.21 -8.68 6.46
N THR A 194 -4.31 -8.04 6.12
CA THR A 194 -5.11 -7.19 7.01
C THR A 194 -6.32 -7.97 7.50
N LEU A 195 -6.51 -8.08 8.82
CA LEU A 195 -7.70 -8.71 9.39
C LEU A 195 -8.97 -7.91 9.03
N ILE A 196 -10.05 -8.61 8.68
CA ILE A 196 -11.36 -7.98 8.37
C ILE A 196 -12.53 -8.58 9.15
N ALA A 197 -12.42 -9.84 9.59
CA ALA A 197 -13.44 -10.49 10.40
C ALA A 197 -12.84 -11.64 11.23
N THR A 198 -13.44 -11.91 12.38
CA THR A 198 -13.09 -13.02 13.27
C THR A 198 -14.34 -13.76 13.68
N ARG A 199 -14.30 -15.08 13.58
CA ARG A 199 -15.37 -15.97 14.03
C ARG A 199 -14.89 -16.93 15.10
N VAL A 200 -15.44 -16.76 16.28
CA VAL A 200 -15.24 -17.58 17.46
C VAL A 200 -16.43 -18.52 17.64
N SER A 201 -17.67 -18.02 17.49
CA SER A 201 -18.88 -18.83 17.60
C SER A 201 -19.30 -19.48 16.27
N GLN A 202 -20.28 -20.38 16.35
CA GLN A 202 -20.82 -21.11 15.20
C GLN A 202 -21.94 -20.36 14.46
N SER A 203 -22.48 -19.30 15.05
CA SER A 203 -23.78 -18.75 14.65
C SER A 203 -23.73 -17.31 14.12
N ILE A 204 -22.54 -16.69 14.04
CA ILE A 204 -22.41 -15.29 13.60
C ILE A 204 -22.15 -15.18 12.10
N SER A 205 -22.94 -14.34 11.43
CA SER A 205 -22.71 -13.93 10.04
C SER A 205 -21.32 -13.34 9.88
N PHE A 206 -20.53 -13.95 8.99
CA PHE A 206 -19.11 -13.67 8.82
C PHE A 206 -18.82 -12.38 8.04
N ILE A 207 -19.76 -11.94 7.21
CA ILE A 207 -19.71 -10.70 6.43
C ILE A 207 -20.93 -9.83 6.79
N LYS A 208 -20.71 -8.53 7.02
CA LYS A 208 -21.78 -7.53 7.18
C LYS A 208 -21.80 -6.57 6.01
N THR A 209 -22.91 -5.85 5.85
CA THR A 209 -23.03 -4.78 4.84
C THR A 209 -22.48 -3.43 5.31
N ALA A 210 -22.27 -3.27 6.62
CA ALA A 210 -21.68 -2.09 7.21
C ALA A 210 -20.22 -2.37 7.62
N PHE A 211 -19.32 -1.46 7.25
CA PHE A 211 -17.91 -1.55 7.62
C PHE A 211 -17.73 -1.31 9.12
N SER A 212 -16.77 -2.01 9.73
CA SER A 212 -16.48 -1.94 11.17
C SER A 212 -14.98 -1.94 11.42
N VAL A 213 -14.48 -0.79 11.89
CA VAL A 213 -13.08 -0.62 12.29
C VAL A 213 -12.68 -1.58 13.42
N SER A 214 -13.59 -1.86 14.37
CA SER A 214 -13.30 -2.80 15.46
C SER A 214 -13.00 -4.21 14.94
N ALA A 215 -13.61 -4.61 13.82
CA ALA A 215 -13.37 -5.93 13.23
C ALA A 215 -11.92 -6.13 12.78
N ALA A 216 -11.25 -5.05 12.38
CA ALA A 216 -9.87 -5.11 11.94
C ALA A 216 -8.88 -5.34 13.10
N LYS A 217 -9.28 -5.16 14.37
CA LYS A 217 -8.39 -5.31 15.54
C LYS A 217 -8.67 -6.56 16.37
N THR A 218 -9.91 -7.04 16.38
CA THR A 218 -10.37 -8.10 17.28
C THR A 218 -10.02 -9.48 16.75
N THR A 219 -9.06 -10.15 17.39
CA THR A 219 -8.53 -11.45 16.96
C THR A 219 -9.14 -12.66 17.68
N ASP A 220 -9.86 -12.44 18.78
CA ASP A 220 -10.29 -13.47 19.73
C ASP A 220 -11.75 -13.37 20.17
N ALA A 221 -12.54 -12.48 19.55
CA ALA A 221 -13.98 -12.37 19.74
C ALA A 221 -14.69 -12.27 18.40
N ASP A 222 -15.98 -12.62 18.38
CA ASP A 222 -16.79 -12.54 17.18
C ASP A 222 -16.91 -11.09 16.69
N THR A 223 -16.48 -10.87 15.46
CA THR A 223 -16.59 -9.60 14.78
C THR A 223 -16.72 -9.84 13.29
N ALA A 224 -17.54 -9.03 12.65
CA ALA A 224 -17.80 -9.18 11.23
C ALA A 224 -17.78 -7.82 10.57
N SER A 225 -17.15 -7.76 9.41
CA SER A 225 -17.13 -6.61 8.54
C SER A 225 -17.05 -7.09 7.09
N HIS A 226 -16.46 -6.30 6.22
CA HIS A 226 -16.15 -6.63 4.85
C HIS A 226 -14.83 -5.94 4.49
N ILE A 227 -14.29 -6.22 3.31
CA ILE A 227 -13.11 -5.51 2.81
C ILE A 227 -13.43 -4.01 2.73
N HIS A 228 -12.54 -3.17 3.26
CA HIS A 228 -12.76 -1.73 3.32
C HIS A 228 -13.07 -1.16 1.92
N PRO A 229 -14.08 -0.28 1.74
CA PRO A 229 -14.50 0.24 0.43
C PRO A 229 -13.38 0.89 -0.41
N ASP A 230 -12.39 1.48 0.26
CA ASP A 230 -11.23 2.11 -0.39
C ASP A 230 -10.06 1.17 -0.71
N MET A 231 -10.10 -0.10 -0.25
CA MET A 231 -9.12 -1.13 -0.65
C MET A 231 -9.47 -1.74 -2.01
N ARG A 232 -9.80 -0.95 -3.03
CA ARG A 232 -10.35 -1.46 -4.30
C ARG A 232 -9.37 -2.33 -5.11
N ASP A 233 -8.09 -2.20 -4.81
CA ASP A 233 -6.94 -2.88 -5.40
C ASP A 233 -6.54 -4.18 -4.68
N TRP A 234 -7.35 -4.67 -3.72
CA TRP A 234 -7.12 -5.95 -3.06
C TRP A 234 -6.97 -7.11 -4.05
N GLU A 235 -6.08 -8.04 -3.71
CA GLU A 235 -5.65 -9.13 -4.58
C GLU A 235 -6.11 -10.51 -4.08
N GLU A 236 -6.06 -10.72 -2.76
CA GLU A 236 -6.34 -12.03 -2.16
C GLU A 236 -7.12 -11.94 -0.86
N VAL A 237 -7.91 -12.97 -0.59
CA VAL A 237 -8.59 -13.19 0.69
C VAL A 237 -8.17 -14.54 1.26
N MET A 238 -7.71 -14.55 2.50
CA MET A 238 -7.32 -15.76 3.22
C MET A 238 -8.29 -16.04 4.36
N PHE A 239 -8.63 -17.32 4.52
CA PHE A 239 -9.36 -17.88 5.64
C PHE A 239 -8.44 -18.87 6.36
N ARG A 240 -8.24 -18.68 7.66
CA ARG A 240 -7.33 -19.50 8.47
C ARG A 240 -7.79 -19.55 9.92
N PHE A 241 -7.30 -20.51 10.68
CA PHE A 241 -7.40 -20.43 12.13
C PHE A 241 -6.37 -19.45 12.69
N SER A 242 -6.74 -18.72 13.74
CA SER A 242 -5.91 -17.72 14.41
C SER A 242 -4.53 -18.23 14.83
N ASP A 243 -4.47 -19.46 15.34
CA ASP A 243 -3.27 -20.08 15.90
C ASP A 243 -2.76 -21.30 15.11
N VAL A 244 -3.34 -21.59 13.93
CA VAL A 244 -2.90 -22.70 13.07
C VAL A 244 -2.53 -22.18 11.69
N ASN A 245 -1.26 -21.81 11.53
CA ASN A 245 -0.75 -21.26 10.27
C ASN A 245 -0.77 -22.29 9.12
N THR A 246 -0.69 -23.59 9.42
CA THR A 246 -0.59 -24.67 8.40
C THR A 246 -1.89 -24.96 7.66
N ILE A 247 -3.04 -24.50 8.18
CA ILE A 247 -4.36 -24.76 7.63
C ILE A 247 -4.99 -23.44 7.19
N ARG A 248 -5.15 -23.28 5.87
CA ARG A 248 -5.69 -22.06 5.27
C ARG A 248 -6.23 -22.30 3.87
N VAL A 249 -7.25 -21.54 3.50
CA VAL A 249 -7.79 -21.47 2.14
C VAL A 249 -7.64 -20.03 1.67
N VAL A 250 -7.20 -19.85 0.43
CA VAL A 250 -6.99 -18.53 -0.17
C VAL A 250 -7.78 -18.44 -1.47
N TYR A 251 -8.54 -17.35 -1.59
CA TYR A 251 -9.15 -16.90 -2.84
C TYR A 251 -8.26 -15.84 -3.48
N ASN A 252 -7.86 -16.04 -4.74
CA ASN A 252 -7.12 -15.07 -5.52
C ASN A 252 -8.03 -14.41 -6.57
N ARG A 253 -8.16 -13.09 -6.46
CA ARG A 253 -9.04 -12.29 -7.33
C ARG A 253 -8.61 -12.34 -8.79
N LYS A 254 -7.30 -12.26 -9.04
CA LYS A 254 -6.68 -12.22 -10.38
C LYS A 254 -6.67 -13.59 -11.09
N ALA A 255 -7.10 -14.66 -10.41
CA ALA A 255 -7.14 -15.99 -11.00
C ALA A 255 -8.25 -16.12 -12.06
N GLY A 256 -7.85 -16.36 -13.30
CA GLY A 256 -8.78 -16.52 -14.43
C GLY A 256 -9.40 -15.19 -14.89
N ALA A 257 -10.15 -15.25 -15.99
CA ALA A 257 -10.84 -14.07 -16.52
C ALA A 257 -11.98 -13.62 -15.60
N PRO A 258 -12.24 -12.30 -15.49
CA PRO A 258 -13.43 -11.80 -14.79
C PRO A 258 -14.70 -12.41 -15.39
N ASN A 259 -15.61 -12.86 -14.53
CA ASN A 259 -16.92 -13.34 -14.91
C ASN A 259 -17.95 -12.90 -13.87
N LYS A 260 -19.23 -13.11 -14.18
CA LYS A 260 -20.33 -12.68 -13.30
C LYS A 260 -20.26 -13.34 -11.92
N ASP A 261 -20.00 -14.64 -11.86
CA ASP A 261 -19.95 -15.42 -10.62
C ASP A 261 -18.88 -14.87 -9.66
N LYS A 262 -17.65 -14.66 -10.17
CA LYS A 262 -16.57 -14.02 -9.41
C LYS A 262 -16.93 -12.60 -8.99
N THR A 263 -17.51 -11.82 -9.89
CA THR A 263 -17.92 -10.44 -9.59
C THR A 263 -18.95 -10.37 -8.46
N ASP A 264 -19.93 -11.28 -8.44
CA ASP A 264 -20.93 -11.36 -7.38
C ASP A 264 -20.27 -11.74 -6.04
N PHE A 265 -19.37 -12.72 -6.03
CA PHE A 265 -18.63 -13.09 -4.82
C PHE A 265 -17.71 -11.96 -4.32
N GLU A 266 -17.03 -11.25 -5.22
CA GLU A 266 -16.20 -10.10 -4.87
C GLU A 266 -17.02 -8.95 -4.28
N LYS A 267 -18.20 -8.68 -4.83
CA LYS A 267 -19.12 -7.69 -4.25
C LYS A 267 -19.63 -8.13 -2.87
N PHE A 268 -19.88 -9.42 -2.67
CA PHE A 268 -20.19 -9.97 -1.35
C PHE A 268 -19.05 -9.73 -0.35
N LEU A 269 -17.80 -10.03 -0.71
CA LEU A 269 -16.61 -9.76 0.12
C LEU A 269 -16.41 -8.26 0.43
N MET A 270 -16.94 -7.38 -0.43
CA MET A 270 -16.97 -5.92 -0.27
C MET A 270 -18.23 -5.39 0.45
N GLY A 271 -19.06 -6.27 1.03
CA GLY A 271 -20.21 -5.88 1.87
C GLY A 271 -21.54 -5.74 1.13
N THR A 272 -21.66 -6.23 -0.10
CA THR A 272 -22.97 -6.31 -0.77
C THR A 272 -23.74 -7.52 -0.27
N ALA A 273 -25.02 -7.35 0.05
CA ALA A 273 -25.85 -8.47 0.47
C ALA A 273 -26.13 -9.42 -0.70
N TYR A 274 -25.76 -10.69 -0.52
CA TYR A 274 -26.04 -11.78 -1.45
C TYR A 274 -26.63 -13.00 -0.73
N ARG A 275 -27.34 -13.80 -1.53
CA ARG A 275 -27.86 -15.13 -1.17
C ARG A 275 -27.80 -16.02 -2.41
N GLU A 276 -26.58 -16.37 -2.80
CA GLU A 276 -26.31 -16.97 -4.10
C GLU A 276 -25.44 -18.22 -3.99
N ILE A 277 -25.62 -19.09 -4.99
CA ILE A 277 -24.81 -20.28 -5.21
C ILE A 277 -24.18 -20.12 -6.60
N ARG A 278 -22.85 -20.20 -6.67
CA ARG A 278 -22.10 -19.95 -7.91
C ARG A 278 -20.93 -20.92 -8.08
N SER A 279 -20.32 -20.93 -9.26
CA SER A 279 -19.04 -21.63 -9.48
C SER A 279 -17.90 -20.62 -9.46
N ILE A 280 -17.15 -20.60 -8.35
CA ILE A 280 -16.12 -19.60 -8.12
C ILE A 280 -14.74 -20.19 -8.39
N HIS A 281 -14.04 -19.61 -9.36
CA HIS A 281 -12.66 -19.95 -9.70
C HIS A 281 -11.67 -19.03 -8.97
N GLY A 282 -10.59 -19.62 -8.47
CA GLY A 282 -9.47 -18.86 -7.89
C GLY A 282 -8.97 -19.37 -6.55
N PHE A 283 -9.35 -20.59 -6.15
CA PHE A 283 -8.97 -21.12 -4.85
C PHE A 283 -7.70 -21.96 -4.88
N TYR A 284 -6.96 -21.87 -3.78
CA TYR A 284 -5.92 -22.80 -3.39
C TYR A 284 -5.89 -22.90 -1.87
N LYS A 285 -5.23 -23.93 -1.34
CA LYS A 285 -5.19 -24.16 0.11
C LYS A 285 -3.86 -24.74 0.56
N TYR A 286 -3.68 -24.77 1.87
CA TYR A 286 -2.62 -25.50 2.56
C TYR A 286 -3.24 -26.28 3.70
N SER A 287 -2.75 -27.50 3.89
CA SER A 287 -3.16 -28.32 5.02
C SER A 287 -2.11 -29.40 5.34
N PRO A 288 -2.15 -30.01 6.53
CA PRO A 288 -1.33 -31.18 6.85
C PRO A 288 -1.50 -32.35 5.87
N ALA A 289 -2.71 -32.54 5.33
CA ALA A 289 -2.99 -33.58 4.32
C ALA A 289 -2.27 -33.31 2.99
N ASP A 290 -1.93 -32.05 2.71
CA ASP A 290 -1.16 -31.62 1.56
C ASP A 290 0.34 -31.47 1.90
N HIS A 291 0.81 -32.10 2.98
CA HIS A 291 2.17 -31.96 3.52
C HIS A 291 2.55 -30.49 3.80
N ASN A 292 1.58 -29.67 4.19
CA ASN A 292 1.71 -28.22 4.37
C ASN A 292 2.20 -27.48 3.13
N LYS A 293 1.99 -28.05 1.94
CA LYS A 293 2.30 -27.41 0.65
C LYS A 293 1.02 -26.86 0.02
N ARG A 294 1.22 -25.96 -0.95
CA ARG A 294 0.14 -25.39 -1.74
C ARG A 294 -0.56 -26.49 -2.53
N ASN A 295 -1.89 -26.54 -2.44
CA ASN A 295 -2.73 -27.41 -3.25
C ASN A 295 -3.80 -26.57 -3.98
N PRO A 296 -3.86 -26.62 -5.32
CA PRO A 296 -2.93 -27.30 -6.23
C PRO A 296 -1.54 -26.67 -6.18
N SER A 297 -0.50 -27.43 -6.54
CA SER A 297 0.88 -26.93 -6.53
C SER A 297 1.09 -25.77 -7.49
N THR A 298 0.32 -25.73 -8.60
CA THR A 298 0.24 -24.63 -9.56
C THR A 298 -1.22 -24.38 -9.96
N GLY A 299 -1.52 -23.17 -10.43
CA GLY A 299 -2.87 -22.80 -10.87
C GLY A 299 -3.87 -22.65 -9.72
N PHE A 300 -5.16 -22.77 -10.03
CA PHE A 300 -6.27 -22.53 -9.12
C PHE A 300 -7.41 -23.52 -9.36
N VAL A 301 -8.21 -23.77 -8.33
CA VAL A 301 -9.40 -24.63 -8.39
C VAL A 301 -10.67 -23.79 -8.51
N THR A 302 -11.63 -24.35 -9.24
CA THR A 302 -13.02 -23.89 -9.22
C THR A 302 -13.80 -24.71 -8.20
N ILE A 303 -14.46 -24.04 -7.27
CA ILE A 303 -15.43 -24.68 -6.37
C ILE A 303 -16.82 -24.49 -6.98
N SER A 304 -17.41 -25.60 -7.42
CA SER A 304 -18.79 -25.63 -7.90
C SER A 304 -19.76 -25.69 -6.73
N GLY A 305 -20.83 -24.90 -6.77
CA GLY A 305 -21.80 -24.87 -5.67
C GLY A 305 -21.29 -24.11 -4.44
N TRP A 306 -20.51 -23.04 -4.65
CA TRP A 306 -20.05 -22.17 -3.58
C TRP A 306 -21.20 -21.31 -3.04
N HIS A 307 -21.56 -21.52 -1.78
CA HIS A 307 -22.60 -20.79 -1.06
C HIS A 307 -21.99 -19.56 -0.39
N PHE A 308 -22.56 -18.39 -0.63
CA PHE A 308 -22.20 -17.15 0.09
C PHE A 308 -23.46 -16.34 0.39
N PHE A 309 -23.98 -16.56 1.59
CA PHE A 309 -25.27 -16.05 2.05
C PHE A 309 -25.01 -15.12 3.22
N SER A 310 -25.47 -13.87 3.10
CA SER A 310 -25.20 -12.82 4.10
C SER A 310 -25.80 -13.17 5.47
N ASP A 311 -26.90 -13.92 5.48
CA ASP A 311 -27.62 -14.36 6.65
C ASP A 311 -27.15 -15.72 7.21
N ARG A 312 -26.31 -16.48 6.49
CA ARG A 312 -25.94 -17.86 6.88
C ARG A 312 -24.44 -18.16 6.92
N GLY A 313 -23.66 -17.56 6.03
CA GLY A 313 -22.21 -17.73 5.97
C GLY A 313 -21.68 -18.11 4.60
N ILE A 314 -20.56 -18.83 4.60
CA ILE A 314 -19.85 -19.26 3.40
C ILE A 314 -19.58 -20.75 3.52
N SER A 315 -19.93 -21.52 2.49
CA SER A 315 -19.70 -22.96 2.46
C SER A 315 -19.41 -23.42 1.03
N GLU A 316 -18.70 -24.52 0.89
CA GLU A 316 -18.81 -25.31 -0.33
C GLU A 316 -20.20 -25.97 -0.43
N ASN A 317 -20.37 -26.90 -1.36
CA ASN A 317 -21.65 -27.60 -1.46
C ASN A 317 -21.86 -28.51 -0.24
N PHE A 318 -23.05 -28.53 0.38
CA PHE A 318 -23.38 -29.37 1.56
C PHE A 318 -23.44 -30.88 1.30
N GLY A 319 -23.20 -31.29 0.06
CA GLY A 319 -22.95 -32.68 -0.34
C GLY A 319 -21.64 -32.77 -1.15
N GLY A 320 -20.74 -31.83 -0.91
CA GLY A 320 -19.50 -31.60 -1.64
C GLY A 320 -18.35 -32.40 -1.06
N THR A 321 -17.16 -31.79 -1.10
CA THR A 321 -15.93 -32.47 -0.69
C THR A 321 -15.66 -32.35 0.80
N ASP A 322 -16.20 -31.32 1.45
CA ASP A 322 -15.88 -30.91 2.83
C ASP A 322 -14.36 -30.72 3.02
N ARG A 323 -13.68 -30.24 1.97
CA ARG A 323 -12.22 -30.05 1.88
C ARG A 323 -11.83 -28.60 1.64
N TRP A 324 -12.77 -27.67 1.54
CA TRP A 324 -12.53 -26.25 1.32
C TRP A 324 -12.95 -25.42 2.53
N ILE A 325 -14.11 -24.79 2.51
CA ILE A 325 -14.57 -23.95 3.61
C ILE A 325 -15.99 -24.36 3.93
N ASP A 326 -16.26 -24.62 5.20
CA ASP A 326 -17.61 -24.82 5.71
C ASP A 326 -17.77 -24.01 7.00
N MET A 327 -18.38 -22.84 6.83
CA MET A 327 -18.66 -21.88 7.88
C MET A 327 -20.12 -21.45 7.78
N TRP A 328 -21.02 -22.42 7.95
CA TRP A 328 -22.45 -22.23 7.82
C TRP A 328 -23.15 -21.98 9.16
N ASP A 329 -24.47 -21.79 9.14
CA ASP A 329 -25.30 -21.54 10.33
C ASP A 329 -25.95 -22.81 10.91
N HIS A 330 -25.82 -23.94 10.22
CA HIS A 330 -26.23 -25.27 10.68
C HIS A 330 -25.31 -26.35 10.10
N THR A 331 -25.31 -27.53 10.72
CA THR A 331 -24.57 -28.69 10.24
C THR A 331 -25.02 -29.09 8.84
N ASP A 332 -24.08 -29.43 7.98
CA ASP A 332 -24.35 -29.95 6.65
C ASP A 332 -24.74 -31.44 6.70
N GLY A 333 -25.17 -31.96 5.54
CA GLY A 333 -25.57 -33.37 5.39
C GLY A 333 -24.42 -34.31 5.06
N SER A 334 -23.26 -33.77 4.68
CA SER A 334 -22.03 -34.52 4.41
C SER A 334 -21.09 -34.54 5.62
N ASN A 335 -20.15 -35.49 5.64
CA ASN A 335 -19.14 -35.60 6.70
C ASN A 335 -17.83 -36.14 6.11
N ASN A 336 -17.42 -35.59 4.98
CA ASN A 336 -16.21 -35.93 4.23
C ASN A 336 -14.99 -35.15 4.71
N TYR A 337 -15.07 -34.49 5.87
CA TYR A 337 -13.99 -33.72 6.49
C TYR A 337 -12.72 -34.57 6.68
N VAL A 338 -11.57 -33.91 6.75
CA VAL A 338 -10.30 -34.56 7.07
C VAL A 338 -10.30 -34.99 8.54
N THR A 339 -10.67 -34.08 9.44
CA THR A 339 -10.74 -34.33 10.89
C THR A 339 -11.53 -33.22 11.58
N SER A 340 -12.05 -33.53 12.76
CA SER A 340 -12.67 -32.57 13.68
C SER A 340 -12.20 -32.82 15.10
N ASP A 341 -11.98 -31.76 15.88
CA ASP A 341 -11.74 -31.89 17.32
C ASP A 341 -13.02 -32.17 18.12
N ASP A 342 -14.17 -31.75 17.59
CA ASP A 342 -15.48 -31.87 18.22
C ASP A 342 -16.58 -31.96 17.13
N SER A 343 -17.56 -32.84 17.31
CA SER A 343 -18.64 -33.01 16.33
C SER A 343 -19.48 -31.75 16.13
N ARG A 344 -19.49 -30.84 17.11
CA ARG A 344 -20.18 -29.55 17.01
C ARG A 344 -19.52 -28.61 16.00
N ALA A 345 -18.27 -28.83 15.59
CA ALA A 345 -17.61 -27.95 14.60
C ALA A 345 -17.95 -28.29 13.15
N LEU A 346 -18.45 -29.50 12.88
CA LEU A 346 -18.76 -30.01 11.53
C LEU A 346 -19.80 -29.11 10.83
N GLY A 347 -19.51 -28.65 9.61
CA GLY A 347 -20.36 -27.72 8.84
C GLY A 347 -20.29 -26.26 9.28
N LEU A 348 -19.74 -25.98 10.45
CA LEU A 348 -19.89 -24.68 11.12
C LEU A 348 -18.59 -23.90 11.26
N LYS A 349 -17.45 -24.60 11.39
CA LYS A 349 -16.13 -24.00 11.66
C LYS A 349 -14.99 -24.81 11.04
N CYS A 350 -15.02 -24.97 9.73
CA CYS A 350 -14.08 -25.81 9.00
C CYS A 350 -13.30 -25.04 7.92
N ILE A 351 -11.99 -25.25 7.89
CA ILE A 351 -11.07 -24.69 6.88
C ILE A 351 -10.17 -25.82 6.35
N ALA A 352 -10.07 -25.91 5.03
CA ALA A 352 -9.37 -26.97 4.29
C ALA A 352 -9.79 -28.40 4.68
N GLY A 353 -11.02 -28.57 5.17
CA GLY A 353 -11.56 -29.83 5.70
C GLY A 353 -11.16 -30.17 7.14
N TYR A 354 -10.56 -29.23 7.88
CA TYR A 354 -10.26 -29.39 9.31
C TYR A 354 -11.23 -28.53 10.11
N CYS A 355 -11.92 -29.13 11.06
CA CYS A 355 -12.92 -28.47 11.87
C CYS A 355 -12.42 -28.30 13.30
N TYR A 356 -12.44 -27.07 13.81
CA TYR A 356 -12.02 -26.78 15.18
C TYR A 356 -13.04 -25.91 15.90
N LEU A 357 -13.59 -26.44 16.99
CA LEU A 357 -14.65 -25.78 17.73
C LEU A 357 -14.18 -24.49 18.39
N ASN A 358 -13.05 -24.54 19.08
CA ASN A 358 -12.61 -23.45 19.98
C ASN A 358 -11.53 -22.56 19.37
N LYS A 359 -11.12 -22.81 18.12
CA LYS A 359 -10.13 -21.97 17.44
C LYS A 359 -10.84 -20.85 16.67
N PRO A 360 -10.53 -19.57 16.92
CA PRO A 360 -11.04 -18.49 16.09
C PRO A 360 -10.62 -18.66 14.63
N ILE A 361 -11.53 -18.40 13.70
CA ILE A 361 -11.23 -18.28 12.27
C ILE A 361 -11.08 -16.81 11.94
N TRP A 362 -9.98 -16.47 11.25
CA TRP A 362 -9.74 -15.14 10.71
C TRP A 362 -10.02 -15.11 9.22
N MET A 363 -10.64 -14.02 8.80
CA MET A 363 -10.69 -13.59 7.41
C MET A 363 -9.74 -12.42 7.24
N MET A 364 -8.87 -12.50 6.24
CA MET A 364 -7.85 -11.49 6.01
C MET A 364 -7.76 -11.15 4.53
N VAL A 365 -7.41 -9.90 4.22
CA VAL A 365 -7.29 -9.37 2.85
C VAL A 365 -5.92 -8.73 2.63
N ARG A 366 -5.39 -8.76 1.41
CA ARG A 366 -4.16 -8.02 1.05
C ARG A 366 -4.16 -7.45 -0.36
#